data_AF-A0A7V8JCG5-F1
#
_entry.id   AF-A0A7V8JCG5-F1
#
_cell.length_a   1.000
_cell.length_b   1.000
_cell.length_c   1.000
_cell.angle_alpha   90.00
_cell.angle_beta   90.00
_cell.angle_gamma   90.00
#
_symmetry.space_group_name_H-M   'P 1'
#
loop_
_entity.id
_entity.type
_entity.pdbx_description
1 polymer ?
#
loop_
_entity_poly.entity_id
_entity_poly.type
_entity_poly.pdbx_seq_one_letter_code
_entity_poly.pdbx_strand_id
1 'polypeptide(L)'
;VLPVKRGIRVAKKHILLYILAFLVATLMLTFSGYAGMSYLAVAAAMGMYWLYMAWTGYKAVDDTVWARKLFVFSIFTITALSVMMSVDFKAPTELLLTYAH
;
A
#
# COMPACT_ATOMS: atom_id res chain seq x y z
N VAL A 1 27.30 -7.85 24.09
CA VAL A 1 26.14 -7.07 23.59
C VAL A 1 25.67 -7.55 22.21
N LEU A 2 25.10 -8.76 22.10
CA LEU A 2 24.72 -9.39 20.82
C LEU A 2 23.22 -9.74 20.58
N PRO A 3 22.22 -9.39 21.43
CA PRO A 3 20.82 -9.75 21.15
C PRO A 3 20.10 -8.82 20.15
N VAL A 4 20.61 -7.60 19.91
CA VAL A 4 19.93 -6.59 19.08
C VAL A 4 19.93 -6.94 17.57
N LYS A 5 21.02 -7.51 17.04
CA LYS A 5 21.12 -7.83 15.60
C LYS A 5 20.18 -8.97 15.16
N ARG A 6 19.80 -9.89 16.05
CA ARG A 6 18.79 -10.92 15.74
C ARG A 6 17.38 -10.34 15.69
N GLY A 7 17.05 -9.40 16.58
CA GLY A 7 15.75 -8.73 16.61
C GLY A 7 15.45 -7.95 15.32
N ILE A 8 16.44 -7.22 14.79
CA ILE A 8 16.28 -6.42 13.58
C ILE A 8 15.92 -7.27 12.36
N ARG A 9 16.53 -8.45 12.18
CA ARG A 9 16.19 -9.35 11.06
C ARG A 9 14.76 -9.87 11.15
N VAL A 10 14.28 -10.19 12.36
CA VAL A 10 12.90 -10.62 12.59
C VAL A 10 11.93 -9.48 12.31
N ALA A 11 12.25 -8.26 12.74
CA ALA A 11 11.45 -7.07 12.46
C ALA A 11 11.31 -6.80 10.95
N LYS A 12 12.41 -6.90 10.18
CA LYS A 12 12.38 -6.76 8.71
C LYS A 12 11.43 -7.75 8.03
N LYS A 13 11.41 -9.01 8.48
CA LYS A 13 10.49 -10.02 7.95
C LYS A 13 9.03 -9.66 8.23
N HIS A 14 8.71 -9.21 9.45
CA HIS A 14 7.36 -8.78 9.80
C HIS A 14 6.92 -7.59 8.95
N ILE A 15 7.78 -6.59 8.78
CA ILE A 15 7.51 -5.41 7.93
C ILE A 15 7.16 -5.85 6.50
N LEU A 16 7.95 -6.73 5.90
CA LEU A 16 7.68 -7.24 4.55
C LEU A 16 6.36 -8.01 4.46
N LEU A 17 6.08 -8.88 5.44
CA LEU A 17 4.82 -9.61 5.49
C LEU A 17 3.61 -8.66 5.61
N TYR A 18 3.70 -7.61 6.44
CA TYR A 18 2.64 -6.62 6.56
C TYR A 18 2.45 -5.79 5.29
N ILE A 19 3.53 -5.40 4.61
CA ILE A 19 3.45 -4.69 3.32
C ILE A 19 2.76 -5.58 2.27
N LEU A 20 3.12 -6.86 2.22
CA LEU A 20 2.52 -7.81 1.30
C LEU A 20 1.04 -8.04 1.62
N ALA A 21 0.69 -8.22 2.89
CA ALA A 21 -0.70 -8.35 3.34
C ALA A 21 -1.51 -7.08 3.02
N PHE A 22 -0.93 -5.89 3.21
CA PHE A 22 -1.56 -4.62 2.88
C PHE A 22 -1.80 -4.51 1.37
N LEU A 23 -0.83 -4.86 0.54
CA LEU A 23 -0.96 -4.86 -0.92
C LEU A 23 -2.08 -5.80 -1.37
N VAL A 24 -2.16 -7.02 -0.81
CA VAL A 24 -3.25 -7.94 -1.10
C VAL A 24 -4.60 -7.34 -0.69
N ALA A 25 -4.69 -6.73 0.50
CA ALA A 25 -5.90 -6.10 0.98
C ALA A 25 -6.38 -4.95 0.09
N THR A 26 -5.47 -4.09 -0.38
CA THR A 26 -5.83 -2.97 -1.28
C THR A 26 -6.27 -3.47 -2.66
N LEU A 27 -5.63 -4.52 -3.20
CA LEU A 27 -6.09 -5.13 -4.45
C LEU A 27 -7.46 -5.80 -4.30
N MET A 28 -7.70 -6.49 -3.18
CA MET A 28 -9.01 -7.10 -2.89
C MET A 28 -10.13 -6.06 -2.87
N LEU A 29 -9.85 -4.82 -2.45
CA LEU A 29 -10.81 -3.73 -2.41
C LEU A 29 -11.41 -3.43 -3.79
N THR A 30 -10.58 -3.42 -4.84
CA THR A 30 -11.04 -3.30 -6.23
C THR A 30 -11.86 -4.52 -6.66
N PHE A 31 -11.38 -5.73 -6.36
CA PHE A 31 -12.09 -6.96 -6.73
C PHE A 31 -13.46 -7.09 -6.05
N SER A 32 -13.61 -6.55 -4.84
CA SER A 32 -14.89 -6.48 -4.13
C SER A 32 -15.84 -5.38 -4.62
N GLY A 33 -15.42 -4.57 -5.61
CA GLY A 33 -16.26 -3.53 -6.22
C GLY A 33 -16.31 -2.20 -5.46
N TYR A 34 -15.52 -2.03 -4.40
CA TYR A 34 -15.45 -0.76 -3.65
C TYR A 34 -14.55 0.29 -4.31
N ALA A 35 -13.72 -0.11 -5.28
CA ALA A 35 -12.77 0.77 -5.94
C ALA A 35 -12.67 0.46 -7.44
N GLY A 36 -12.47 1.49 -8.26
CA GLY A 36 -12.41 1.37 -9.71
C GLY A 36 -11.03 0.98 -10.25
N MET A 37 -10.95 0.86 -11.58
CA MET A 37 -9.73 0.45 -12.28
C MET A 37 -8.57 1.44 -12.11
N SER A 38 -8.89 2.73 -11.95
CA SER A 38 -7.89 3.78 -11.67
C SER A 38 -7.26 3.61 -10.30
N TYR A 39 -8.05 3.32 -9.27
CA TYR A 39 -7.53 2.96 -7.94
C TYR A 39 -6.65 1.71 -8.03
N LEU A 40 -7.06 0.67 -8.77
CA LEU A 40 -6.27 -0.56 -8.92
C LEU A 40 -4.88 -0.28 -9.51
N ALA A 41 -4.80 0.52 -10.57
CA ALA A 41 -3.54 0.87 -11.21
C ALA A 41 -2.59 1.61 -10.24
N VAL A 42 -3.11 2.58 -9.47
CA VAL A 42 -2.34 3.31 -8.47
C VAL A 42 -1.91 2.40 -7.31
N ALA A 43 -2.82 1.57 -6.80
CA ALA A 43 -2.55 0.63 -5.72
C ALA A 43 -1.48 -0.40 -6.11
N ALA A 44 -1.56 -0.95 -7.32
CA ALA A 44 -0.56 -1.88 -7.83
C ALA A 44 0.80 -1.20 -8.02
N ALA A 45 0.85 -0.01 -8.63
CA ALA A 45 2.11 0.72 -8.84
C ALA A 45 2.79 1.09 -7.52
N MET A 46 2.04 1.69 -6.58
CA MET A 46 2.57 2.05 -5.27
C MET A 46 2.95 0.82 -4.45
N GLY A 47 2.14 -0.23 -4.48
CA GLY A 47 2.42 -1.49 -3.81
C GLY A 47 3.70 -2.16 -4.29
N MET A 48 3.90 -2.26 -5.62
CA MET A 48 5.13 -2.82 -6.21
C MET A 48 6.36 -2.00 -5.82
N TYR A 49 6.27 -0.67 -5.88
CA TYR A 49 7.37 0.21 -5.46
C TYR A 49 7.68 0.07 -3.97
N TRP A 50 6.65 -0.04 -3.13
CA TRP A 50 6.81 -0.22 -1.69
C TRP A 50 7.48 -1.56 -1.36
N LEU A 51 7.08 -2.63 -2.06
CA LEU A 51 7.66 -3.96 -1.91
C LEU A 51 9.15 -3.97 -2.32
N TYR A 52 9.49 -3.29 -3.42
CA TYR A 52 10.87 -3.10 -3.85
C TYR A 52 11.69 -2.35 -2.79
N MET A 53 11.15 -1.25 -2.24
CA MET A 53 11.81 -0.50 -1.16
C MET A 53 11.99 -1.34 0.11
N ALA A 54 11.01 -2.17 0.44
CA ALA A 54 11.10 -3.08 1.59
C ALA A 54 12.16 -4.17 1.37
N TRP A 55 12.27 -4.71 0.15
CA TRP A 55 13.29 -5.70 -0.20
C TRP A 55 14.72 -5.14 -0.13
N THR A 56 14.94 -3.91 -0.62
CA THR A 56 16.26 -3.25 -0.54
C THR A 56 16.73 -3.00 0.90
N GLY A 57 15.81 -3.04 1.87
CA GLY A 57 16.08 -2.99 3.31
C GLY A 57 17.00 -4.07 3.84
N TYR A 58 17.07 -5.24 3.21
CA TYR A 58 18.01 -6.29 3.63
C TYR A 58 19.48 -5.92 3.39
N LYS A 59 19.74 -5.00 2.46
CA LYS A 59 21.09 -4.48 2.15
C LYS A 59 21.33 -3.08 2.71
N ALA A 60 20.39 -2.51 3.48
CA ALA A 60 20.52 -1.19 4.05
C ALA A 60 21.69 -1.14 5.05
N VAL A 61 22.54 -0.14 4.90
CA VAL A 61 23.67 0.14 5.82
C VAL A 61 23.14 0.69 7.15
N ASP A 62 22.06 1.48 7.09
CA ASP A 62 21.37 2.03 8.25
C ASP A 62 19.88 1.63 8.24
N ASP A 63 19.53 0.73 9.14
CA ASP A 63 18.19 0.18 9.31
C ASP A 63 17.17 1.24 9.78
N THR A 64 17.61 2.28 10.50
CA THR A 64 16.71 3.31 11.03
C THR A 64 16.26 4.28 9.93
N VAL A 65 17.18 4.68 9.06
CA VAL A 65 16.86 5.54 7.90
C VAL A 65 15.97 4.77 6.92
N TRP A 66 16.25 3.49 6.68
CA TRP A 66 15.40 2.64 5.85
C TRP A 66 13.98 2.52 6.41
N ALA A 67 13.84 2.24 7.71
CA ALA A 67 12.53 2.12 8.35
C ALA A 67 11.74 3.44 8.29
N ARG A 68 12.43 4.59 8.48
CA ARG A 68 11.81 5.91 8.34
C ARG A 68 11.29 6.16 6.93
N LYS A 69 12.06 5.80 5.90
CA LYS A 69 11.62 5.92 4.49
C LYS A 69 10.38 5.08 4.22
N LEU A 70 10.32 3.84 4.71
CA LEU A 70 9.15 2.98 4.57
C LEU A 70 7.90 3.57 5.24
N PHE A 71 8.05 4.14 6.43
CA PHE A 71 6.94 4.76 7.16
C PHE A 71 6.42 6.02 6.46
N VAL A 72 7.31 6.88 5.96
CA VAL A 72 6.89 8.05 5.18
C VAL A 72 6.19 7.60 3.91
N PHE A 73 6.73 6.60 3.21
CA PHE A 73 6.12 6.07 1.99
C PHE A 73 4.73 5.47 2.25
N SER A 74 4.51 4.82 3.40
CA SER A 74 3.19 4.28 3.74
C SER A 74 2.15 5.38 3.92
N ILE A 75 2.51 6.50 4.57
CA ILE A 75 1.61 7.65 4.71
C ILE A 75 1.23 8.20 3.33
N PHE A 76 2.22 8.40 2.45
CA PHE A 76 1.95 8.84 1.08
C PHE A 76 1.04 7.85 0.33
N THR A 77 1.30 6.56 0.46
CA THR A 77 0.51 5.52 -0.21
C THR A 77 -0.93 5.52 0.29
N ILE A 78 -1.15 5.48 1.61
CA ILE A 78 -2.49 5.51 2.21
C ILE A 78 -3.22 6.79 1.81
N THR A 79 -2.55 7.94 1.82
CA THR A 79 -3.14 9.22 1.43
C THR A 79 -3.56 9.21 -0.04
N ALA A 80 -2.69 8.73 -0.94
CA ALA A 80 -3.01 8.61 -2.35
C ALA A 80 -4.17 7.63 -2.60
N LEU A 81 -4.17 6.48 -1.93
CA LEU A 81 -5.27 5.52 -2.00
C LEU A 81 -6.58 6.15 -1.53
N SER A 82 -6.59 6.90 -0.42
CA SER A 82 -7.77 7.61 0.07
C SER A 82 -8.28 8.66 -0.91
N VAL A 83 -7.38 9.45 -1.52
CA VAL A 83 -7.74 10.41 -2.56
C VAL A 83 -8.32 9.70 -3.77
N MET A 84 -7.68 8.61 -4.22
CA MET A 84 -8.18 7.81 -5.33
C MET A 84 -9.55 7.21 -5.01
N MET A 85 -9.80 6.69 -3.81
CA MET A 85 -11.15 6.21 -3.43
C MET A 85 -12.19 7.34 -3.46
N SER A 86 -11.81 8.56 -3.08
CA SER A 86 -12.71 9.72 -3.14
C SER A 86 -13.02 10.15 -4.59
N VAL A 87 -12.07 10.03 -5.51
CA VAL A 87 -12.23 10.41 -6.92
C VAL A 87 -12.89 9.29 -7.73
N ASP A 88 -12.54 8.04 -7.43
CA ASP A 88 -13.06 6.82 -8.05
C ASP A 88 -14.41 6.40 -7.45
N PHE A 89 -15.01 7.27 -6.60
CA PHE A 89 -16.41 7.20 -6.22
C PHE A 89 -17.26 7.45 -7.47
N LYS A 90 -17.38 6.42 -8.31
CA LYS A 90 -18.40 6.38 -9.34
C LYS A 90 -19.73 6.36 -8.62
N ALA A 91 -20.37 7.54 -8.51
CA ALA A 91 -21.81 7.63 -8.42
C ALA A 91 -22.36 6.61 -9.44
N PRO A 92 -23.23 5.68 -9.04
CA PRO A 92 -23.72 4.66 -9.96
C PRO A 92 -24.27 5.39 -11.18
N THR A 93 -23.61 5.27 -12.33
CA THR A 93 -24.08 5.90 -13.57
C THR A 93 -25.47 5.37 -13.91
N GLU A 94 -25.77 4.14 -13.45
CA GLU A 94 -27.09 3.52 -13.37
C GLU A 94 -28.14 4.37 -12.62
N LEU A 95 -27.79 5.04 -11.50
CA LEU A 95 -28.73 5.88 -10.73
C LEU A 95 -29.02 7.22 -11.43
N LEU A 96 -28.05 7.80 -12.14
CA LEU A 96 -28.27 9.03 -12.90
C LEU A 96 -29.15 8.81 -14.14
N LEU A 97 -29.06 7.62 -14.76
CA LEU A 97 -29.96 7.24 -15.85
C LEU A 97 -31.37 6.86 -15.35
N THR A 98 -31.48 6.32 -14.14
CA THR A 98 -32.78 6.00 -13.50
C THR A 98 -33.50 7.26 -12.99
N TYR A 99 -32.78 8.31 -12.58
CA TYR A 99 -33.36 9.61 -12.19
C TYR A 99 -33.63 10.57 -13.37
N ALA A 100 -33.12 10.26 -14.56
CA ALA A 100 -33.32 11.06 -15.78
C ALA A 100 -34.51 10.56 -16.64
N HIS A 101 -35.23 9.53 -16.19
CA HIS A 101 -36.44 9.00 -16.82
C HIS A 101 -37.68 9.26 -15.97
#